data_AF-A0A8K1D6Y0-F1
#
_entry.id   AF-A0A8K1D6Y0-F1
#
_cell.length_a   1.000
_cell.length_b   1.000
_cell.length_c   1.000
_cell.angle_alpha   90.00
_cell.angle_beta   90.00
_cell.angle_gamma   90.00
#
_symmetry.space_group_name_H-M   'P 1'
#
loop_
_entity.id
_entity.type
_entity.pdbx_description
1 polymer ?
#
loop_
_entity_poly.entity_id
_entity_poly.type
_entity_poly.pdbx_seq_one_letter_code
_entity_poly.pdbx_strand_id
1 'polypeptide(L)'
;VKAAFNEQKRSYEIWTNSQCRKHQEVLICYGPHDNHRLLLEYGFVAMDNPHSSVYVSPDTLLKYFSPLDKQRKAKVSILKDHDFLENLTFGWEGPSWRLLTALKVLSLGAEE
;
A
#
# COMPACT_ATOMS: atom_id res chain seq x y z
N VAL A 1 -1.27 12.12 17.11
CA VAL A 1 -0.02 12.92 17.10
C VAL A 1 -0.03 13.77 15.86
N LYS A 2 0.40 15.02 15.96
CA LYS A 2 0.62 15.92 14.82
C LYS A 2 2.08 16.33 14.82
N ALA A 3 2.74 16.33 13.68
CA ALA A 3 4.13 16.74 13.56
C ALA A 3 4.29 17.63 12.35
N ALA A 4 4.96 18.76 12.51
CA ALA A 4 5.18 19.73 11.43
C ALA A 4 6.39 20.62 11.73
N PHE A 5 7.00 21.15 10.67
CA PHE A 5 8.01 22.18 10.82
C PHE A 5 7.35 23.54 11.08
N ASN A 6 7.81 24.23 12.12
CA ASN A 6 7.37 25.59 12.47
C ASN A 6 8.34 26.60 11.85
N GLU A 7 7.90 27.26 10.79
CA GLU A 7 8.73 28.23 10.04
C GLU A 7 9.16 29.44 10.89
N GLN A 8 8.30 29.91 11.80
CA GLN A 8 8.59 31.10 12.62
C GLN A 8 9.69 30.81 13.64
N LYS A 9 9.63 29.64 14.29
CA LYS A 9 10.63 29.22 15.29
C LYS A 9 11.80 28.47 14.67
N ARG A 10 11.73 28.11 13.39
CA ARG A 10 12.70 27.29 12.65
C ARG A 10 13.00 25.95 13.32
N SER A 11 11.97 25.26 13.81
CA SER A 11 12.11 23.98 14.51
C SER A 11 11.04 22.98 14.08
N TYR A 12 11.37 21.68 14.14
CA TYR A 12 10.39 20.63 13.98
C TYR A 12 9.67 20.40 15.31
N GLU A 13 8.34 20.48 15.29
CA GLU A 13 7.51 20.39 16.49
C GLU A 13 6.56 19.19 16.38
N ILE A 14 6.42 18.44 17.49
CA ILE A 14 5.53 17.28 17.61
C ILE A 14 4.58 17.53 18.77
N TRP A 15 3.28 17.42 18.50
CA TRP A 15 2.21 17.56 19.47
C TRP A 15 1.47 16.24 19.66
N THR A 16 1.27 15.86 20.91
CA THR A 16 0.38 14.75 21.25
C THR A 16 -1.08 15.19 21.08
N ASN A 17 -1.93 14.27 20.60
CA ASN A 17 -3.39 14.49 20.54
C ASN A 17 -4.10 13.87 21.76
N SER A 18 -3.34 13.29 22.69
CA SER A 18 -3.83 12.57 23.86
C SER A 18 -3.03 12.96 25.10
N GLN A 19 -3.62 12.77 26.28
CA GLN A 19 -2.95 13.03 27.54
C GLN A 19 -1.86 11.98 27.78
N CYS A 20 -0.65 12.43 28.14
CA CYS A 20 0.46 11.57 28.52
C CYS A 20 0.60 11.58 30.06
N ARG A 21 0.69 10.41 30.68
CA ARG A 21 0.95 10.31 32.13
C ARG A 21 2.45 10.37 32.41
N LYS A 22 2.82 10.82 33.60
CA LYS A 22 4.21 10.78 34.07
C LYS A 22 4.71 9.33 34.02
N HIS A 23 5.92 9.11 33.48
CA HIS A 23 6.56 7.80 33.29
C HIS A 23 5.91 6.88 32.24
N GLN A 24 4.95 7.38 31.46
CA GLN A 24 4.42 6.65 30.32
C GLN A 24 5.30 6.86 29.09
N GLU A 25 5.49 5.80 28.31
CA GLU A 25 6.11 5.91 26.98
C GLU A 25 5.27 6.83 26.08
N VAL A 26 5.95 7.71 25.35
CA VAL A 26 5.32 8.62 24.38
C VAL A 26 5.72 8.15 23.00
N LEU A 27 4.72 7.76 22.20
CA LEU A 27 4.90 7.22 20.86
C LEU A 27 4.58 8.27 19.79
N ILE A 28 5.23 8.14 18.64
CA ILE A 28 4.96 8.93 17.43
C ILE A 28 4.52 8.01 16.28
N CYS A 29 3.83 8.58 15.30
CA CYS A 29 3.52 7.88 14.05
C CYS A 29 4.61 8.17 13.02
N TYR A 30 5.19 7.13 12.46
CA TYR A 30 6.26 7.22 11.46
C TYR A 30 5.72 7.52 10.06
N GLY A 31 4.41 7.43 9.88
CA GLY A 31 3.73 7.55 8.59
C GLY A 31 2.97 6.27 8.24
N PRO A 32 2.22 6.28 7.12
CA PRO A 32 1.47 5.12 6.65
C PRO A 32 2.40 4.10 5.98
N HIS A 33 3.26 3.46 6.78
CA HIS A 33 4.23 2.47 6.32
C HIS A 33 3.75 1.06 6.63
N ASP A 34 3.84 0.17 5.64
CA ASP A 34 3.64 -1.24 5.86
C ASP A 34 4.84 -1.88 6.58
N ASN A 35 4.67 -3.13 7.03
CA ASN A 35 5.74 -3.83 7.75
C ASN A 35 6.96 -4.16 6.87
N HIS A 36 6.81 -4.22 5.55
CA HIS A 36 7.94 -4.39 4.64
C HIS A 36 8.85 -3.16 4.70
N ARG A 37 8.28 -1.98 4.54
CA ARG A 37 9.02 -0.71 4.62
C ARG A 37 9.57 -0.45 6.02
N LEU A 38 8.80 -0.73 7.08
CA LEU A 38 9.28 -0.60 8.45
C LEU A 38 10.51 -1.49 8.71
N LEU A 39 10.51 -2.72 8.19
CA LEU A 39 11.65 -3.61 8.37
C LEU A 39 12.90 -3.12 7.63
N LEU A 40 12.75 -2.72 6.36
CA LEU A 40 13.89 -2.33 5.52
C LEU A 40 14.48 -0.96 5.90
N GLU A 41 13.64 0.02 6.22
CA GLU A 41 14.08 1.40 6.47
C GLU A 41 14.31 1.68 7.96
N TYR A 42 13.64 0.96 8.87
CA TYR A 42 13.66 1.25 10.31
C TYR A 42 14.09 0.06 11.18
N GLY A 43 14.20 -1.15 10.64
CA GLY A 43 14.74 -2.31 11.34
C GLY A 43 13.78 -3.00 12.30
N PHE A 44 12.46 -2.78 12.17
CA PHE A 44 11.45 -3.45 13.00
C PHE A 44 10.17 -3.75 12.23
N VAL A 45 9.33 -4.64 12.79
CA VAL A 45 7.95 -4.85 12.34
C VAL A 45 6.99 -4.42 13.44
N ALA A 46 5.89 -3.77 13.07
CA ALA A 46 4.86 -3.39 14.03
C ALA A 46 3.81 -4.50 14.15
N MET A 47 3.55 -4.93 15.39
CA MET A 47 2.42 -5.80 15.71
C MET A 47 1.13 -5.05 15.42
N ASP A 48 0.16 -5.71 14.78
CA ASP A 48 -1.15 -5.15 14.42
C ASP A 48 -1.08 -3.83 13.62
N ASN A 49 -0.09 -3.71 12.73
CA ASN A 49 0.06 -2.52 11.88
C ASN A 49 -1.19 -2.36 10.97
N PRO A 50 -1.96 -1.26 11.10
CA PRO A 50 -3.14 -1.01 10.27
C PRO A 50 -2.79 -0.76 8.80
N HIS A 51 -1.53 -0.41 8.51
CA HIS A 51 -1.00 -0.23 7.16
C HIS A 51 -0.28 -1.48 6.64
N SER A 52 -0.31 -2.59 7.38
CA SER A 52 0.23 -3.86 6.90
C SER A 52 -0.48 -4.29 5.61
N SER A 53 0.30 -4.69 4.61
CA SER A 53 -0.22 -5.15 3.33
C SER A 53 0.62 -6.30 2.80
N VAL A 54 0.01 -7.16 2.00
CA VAL A 54 0.68 -8.26 1.29
C VAL A 54 0.80 -7.88 -0.18
N TYR A 55 1.98 -8.07 -0.74
CA TYR A 55 2.24 -7.84 -2.15
C TYR A 55 1.76 -9.02 -2.99
N VAL A 56 1.08 -8.72 -4.09
CA VAL A 56 0.64 -9.70 -5.09
C VAL A 56 1.53 -9.54 -6.31
N SER A 57 2.30 -10.57 -6.66
CA SER A 57 3.10 -10.50 -7.89
C SER A 57 2.20 -10.57 -9.14
N PRO A 58 2.57 -9.90 -10.24
CA PRO A 58 1.87 -10.05 -11.52
C PRO A 58 1.75 -11.51 -11.96
N ASP A 59 2.79 -12.31 -11.73
CA ASP A 59 2.77 -13.74 -12.06
C ASP A 59 1.71 -14.50 -11.25
N THR A 60 1.58 -14.18 -9.96
CA THR A 60 0.54 -14.75 -9.09
C THR A 60 -0.83 -14.37 -9.60
N LEU A 61 -1.03 -13.10 -9.96
CA LEU A 61 -2.29 -12.60 -10.50
C LEU A 61 -2.65 -13.34 -11.79
N LEU A 62 -1.74 -13.38 -12.77
CA LEU A 62 -1.94 -13.95 -14.09
C LEU A 62 -2.12 -15.47 -14.11
N LYS A 63 -1.70 -16.17 -13.04
CA LYS A 63 -1.94 -17.61 -12.87
C LYS A 63 -3.42 -17.95 -12.72
N TYR A 64 -4.22 -17.05 -12.16
CA TYR A 64 -5.65 -17.28 -11.91
C TYR A 64 -6.56 -16.88 -13.08
N PHE A 65 -6.02 -16.22 -14.11
CA PHE A 65 -6.79 -15.86 -15.30
C PHE A 65 -6.61 -16.88 -16.43
N SER A 66 -7.72 -17.20 -17.10
CA SER A 66 -7.74 -18.23 -18.14
C SER A 66 -6.75 -17.92 -19.27
N PRO A 67 -5.87 -18.87 -19.64
CA PRO A 67 -5.02 -18.72 -20.83
C PRO A 67 -5.81 -18.75 -22.14
N LEU A 68 -7.08 -19.17 -22.11
CA LEU A 68 -7.96 -19.23 -23.28
C LEU A 68 -8.55 -17.86 -23.65
N ASP A 69 -8.39 -16.84 -22.81
CA ASP A 69 -8.80 -15.48 -23.14
C ASP A 69 -7.91 -14.92 -24.28
N LYS A 70 -8.50 -14.81 -25.47
CA LYS A 70 -7.85 -14.29 -26.68
C LYS A 70 -7.37 -12.85 -26.51
N GLN A 71 -8.01 -12.06 -25.65
CA GLN A 71 -7.66 -10.67 -25.39
C GLN A 71 -6.66 -10.51 -24.25
N ARG A 72 -6.27 -11.60 -23.56
CA ARG A 72 -5.36 -11.55 -22.39
C ARG A 72 -4.07 -10.78 -22.68
N LYS A 73 -3.44 -11.01 -23.83
CA LYS A 73 -2.19 -10.32 -24.19
C LYS A 73 -2.38 -8.81 -24.30
N ALA A 74 -3.48 -8.36 -24.91
CA ALA A 74 -3.80 -6.94 -25.04
C ALA A 74 -4.09 -6.30 -23.67
N LYS A 75 -4.89 -6.98 -22.83
CA LYS A 75 -5.19 -6.53 -21.45
C LYS A 75 -3.91 -6.38 -20.62
N VAL A 76 -3.01 -7.37 -20.69
CA VAL A 76 -1.71 -7.30 -19.99
C VAL A 76 -0.83 -6.19 -20.53
N SER A 77 -0.81 -5.95 -21.86
CA SER A 77 -0.07 -4.83 -22.45
C SER A 77 -0.57 -3.50 -21.90
N ILE A 78 -1.89 -3.26 -21.94
CA ILE A 78 -2.50 -2.01 -21.44
C ILE A 78 -2.14 -1.79 -19.96
N LEU A 79 -2.24 -2.83 -19.13
CA LEU A 79 -1.88 -2.72 -17.72
C LEU A 79 -0.39 -2.43 -17.51
N LYS A 80 0.48 -2.98 -18.34
CA LYS A 80 1.92 -2.73 -18.28
C LYS A 80 2.27 -1.32 -18.77
N ASP A 81 1.67 -0.89 -19.88
CA ASP A 81 1.92 0.40 -20.53
C ASP A 81 1.48 1.60 -19.65
N HIS A 82 0.62 1.33 -18.67
CA HIS A 82 0.12 2.30 -17.69
C HIS A 82 0.56 2.03 -16.24
N ASP A 83 1.60 1.20 -16.01
CA ASP A 83 2.19 0.92 -14.69
C ASP A 83 1.22 0.32 -13.65
N PHE A 84 0.18 -0.39 -14.10
CA PHE A 84 -0.82 -1.05 -13.26
C PHE A 84 -0.42 -2.47 -12.83
N LEU A 85 0.78 -2.94 -13.17
CA LEU A 85 1.30 -4.23 -12.70
C LEU A 85 2.34 -4.08 -11.58
N GLU A 86 2.53 -2.86 -11.07
CA GLU A 86 3.47 -2.57 -9.99
C GLU A 86 2.76 -2.20 -8.68
N ASN A 87 3.36 -2.57 -7.55
CA ASN A 87 2.84 -2.27 -6.20
C ASN A 87 1.39 -2.73 -6.00
N LEU A 88 1.09 -3.94 -6.45
CA LEU A 88 -0.21 -4.59 -6.21
C LEU A 88 -0.21 -5.08 -4.77
N THR A 89 -1.10 -4.53 -3.95
CA THR A 89 -1.16 -4.83 -2.53
C THR A 89 -2.57 -5.15 -2.08
N PHE A 90 -2.67 -5.98 -1.04
CA PHE A 90 -3.92 -6.29 -0.35
C PHE A 90 -3.71 -6.05 1.14
N GLY A 91 -4.49 -5.15 1.72
CA GLY A 91 -4.43 -4.78 3.13
C GLY A 91 -5.75 -5.05 3.86
N TRP A 92 -5.89 -4.48 5.06
CA TRP A 92 -7.09 -4.62 5.89
C TRP A 92 -8.37 -4.09 5.23
N GLU A 93 -8.25 -3.00 4.48
CA GLU A 93 -9.37 -2.39 3.73
C GLU A 93 -9.60 -3.05 2.36
N GLY A 94 -8.91 -4.16 2.07
CA GLY A 94 -9.00 -4.89 0.81
C GLY A 94 -7.91 -4.53 -0.21
N PRO A 95 -8.17 -4.72 -1.52
CA PRO A 95 -7.17 -4.52 -2.56
C PRO A 95 -6.85 -3.05 -2.78
N SER A 96 -5.59 -2.75 -3.08
CA SER A 96 -5.21 -1.42 -3.54
C SER A 96 -5.95 -1.06 -4.84
N TRP A 97 -6.11 0.23 -5.10
CA TRP A 97 -6.77 0.71 -6.31
C TRP A 97 -6.11 0.16 -7.60
N ARG A 98 -4.78 -0.02 -7.58
CA ARG A 98 -4.03 -0.63 -8.69
C ARG A 98 -4.40 -2.10 -8.87
N LEU A 99 -4.39 -2.89 -7.78
CA LEU A 99 -4.79 -4.29 -7.83
C LEU A 99 -6.25 -4.45 -8.29
N LEU A 100 -7.16 -3.62 -7.77
CA LEU A 100 -8.56 -3.64 -8.17
C LEU A 100 -8.74 -3.31 -9.65
N THR A 101 -8.01 -2.31 -10.17
CA THR A 101 -8.05 -1.95 -11.60
C THR A 101 -7.51 -3.07 -12.47
N ALA A 102 -6.37 -3.67 -12.10
CA ALA A 102 -5.81 -4.81 -12.81
C ALA A 102 -6.79 -5.99 -12.86
N LEU A 103 -7.43 -6.32 -11.72
CA LEU A 103 -8.46 -7.36 -11.64
C LEU A 103 -9.66 -7.05 -12.56
N LYS A 104 -10.14 -5.81 -12.57
CA LYS A 104 -11.26 -5.39 -13.43
C LYS A 104 -10.92 -5.58 -14.91
N VAL A 105 -9.78 -5.04 -15.36
CA VAL A 105 -9.35 -5.15 -16.77
C VAL A 105 -9.16 -6.61 -17.19
N LEU A 106 -8.53 -7.43 -16.34
CA LEU A 106 -8.35 -8.85 -16.63
C LEU A 106 -9.68 -9.62 -16.68
N SER A 107 -10.69 -9.17 -15.93
CA SER A 107 -12.02 -9.79 -15.86
C SER A 107 -13.00 -9.33 -16.94
N LEU A 108 -12.65 -8.35 -17.79
CA LEU A 108 -13.53 -7.88 -18.87
C LEU A 108 -13.88 -9.03 -19.83
N GLY A 109 -15.14 -9.11 -20.25
CA GLY A 109 -15.58 -10.07 -21.27
C GLY A 109 -15.05 -9.72 -22.65
N ALA A 110 -15.27 -10.60 -23.62
CA ALA A 110 -14.85 -10.39 -25.01
C ALA A 110 -15.67 -9.30 -25.74
N GLU A 111 -16.74 -8.77 -25.14
CA GLU A 111 -17.55 -7.68 -25.69
C GLU A 111 -17.88 -6.61 -24.64
N GLU A 112 -17.40 -5.40 -24.90
CA GLU A 112 -18.05 -4.12 -24.63
C GLU A 112 -17.72 -3.18 -25.80
#